data_AF-A0A925R2H0-F1
#
_entry.id   AF-A0A925R2H0-F1
#
_cell.length_a   1.000
_cell.length_b   1.000
_cell.length_c   1.000
_cell.angle_alpha   90.00
_cell.angle_beta   90.00
_cell.angle_gamma   90.00
#
_symmetry.space_group_name_H-M   'P 1'
#
loop_
_entity.id
_entity.type
_entity.pdbx_description
1 polymer ?
#
loop_
_entity_poly.entity_id
_entity_poly.type
_entity_poly.pdbx_seq_one_letter_code
_entity_poly.pdbx_strand_id
1 'polypeptide(L)'
;FTQPAIGPEQWIGDALGVLAALLWAATTLSIRATKLSTASPEKTLAYQLGVSGVLLGLGALWHGDSWPQQLSALAISSLAFQTIVVVFASYLLWFWLMRHYPATRLSAFTLLTPVFGLLMGVLLLGEPVTARLLLALGGVAVGMTLVNRKS
;
A
#
# COMPACT_ATOMS: atom_id res chain seq x y z
N PHE A 1 -20.80 9.36 8.93
CA PHE A 1 -19.49 9.73 9.53
C PHE A 1 -19.74 10.10 10.98
N THR A 2 -19.71 9.09 11.85
CA THR A 2 -19.75 9.27 13.31
C THR A 2 -18.53 10.08 13.74
N GLN A 3 -18.71 10.94 14.74
CA GLN A 3 -17.66 11.82 15.28
C GLN A 3 -16.33 11.07 15.46
N PRO A 4 -15.17 11.67 15.12
CA PRO A 4 -13.91 11.06 15.49
C PRO A 4 -13.89 10.96 17.01
N ALA A 5 -13.98 9.73 17.52
CA ALA A 5 -13.81 9.47 18.94
C ALA A 5 -12.34 9.75 19.25
N ILE A 6 -12.05 10.98 19.67
CA ILE A 6 -10.77 11.36 20.24
C ILE A 6 -10.73 10.69 21.62
N GLY A 7 -10.43 9.39 21.62
CA GLY A 7 -10.24 8.62 22.84
C GLY A 7 -8.93 9.00 23.52
N PRO A 8 -8.81 8.82 24.84
CA PRO A 8 -7.58 9.12 25.59
C PRO A 8 -6.34 8.34 25.09
N GLU A 9 -6.53 7.31 24.27
CA GLU A 9 -5.46 6.48 23.69
C GLU A 9 -5.15 6.80 22.21
N GLN A 10 -5.73 7.85 21.62
CA GLN A 10 -5.49 8.20 20.21
C GLN A 10 -3.99 8.38 19.88
N TRP A 11 -3.21 8.90 20.84
CA TRP A 11 -1.77 9.09 20.68
C TRP A 11 -1.01 7.79 20.40
N ILE A 12 -1.53 6.64 20.84
CA ILE A 12 -0.94 5.31 20.54
C ILE A 12 -1.09 5.03 19.05
N GLY A 13 -2.27 5.28 18.49
CA GLY A 13 -2.51 5.15 17.04
C GLY A 13 -1.61 6.08 16.22
N ASP A 14 -1.48 7.34 16.66
CA ASP A 14 -0.60 8.31 16.00
C ASP A 14 0.88 7.88 16.08
N ALA A 15 1.34 7.40 17.24
CA ALA A 15 2.70 6.90 17.44
C ALA A 15 2.98 5.65 16.59
N LEU A 16 2.02 4.71 16.53
CA LEU A 16 2.11 3.53 15.66
C LEU A 16 2.14 3.91 14.18
N GLY A 17 1.37 4.92 13.77
CA GLY A 17 1.38 5.46 12.41
C GLY A 17 2.74 6.05 12.03
N VAL A 18 3.35 6.85 12.92
CA VAL A 18 4.70 7.39 12.73
C VAL A 18 5.73 6.27 12.67
N LEU A 19 5.65 5.28 13.58
CA LEU A 19 6.55 4.12 13.56
C LEU A 19 6.42 3.34 12.25
N ALA A 20 5.20 3.10 11.77
CA ALA A 20 4.96 2.44 10.49
C ALA A 20 5.60 3.21 9.32
N ALA A 21 5.48 4.53 9.30
CA ALA A 21 6.12 5.37 8.29
C ALA A 21 7.66 5.30 8.34
N LEU A 22 8.25 5.30 9.54
CA LEU A 22 9.70 5.16 9.74
C LEU A 22 10.20 3.78 9.28
N LEU A 23 9.49 2.71 9.63
CA LEU A 23 9.81 1.34 9.20
C LEU A 23 9.71 1.19 7.67
N TRP A 24 8.70 1.81 7.05
CA TRP A 24 8.58 1.83 5.59
C TRP A 24 9.73 2.56 4.90
N ALA A 25 10.12 3.72 5.44
CA ALA A 25 11.27 4.48 4.95
C ALA A 25 12.57 3.66 5.09
N ALA A 26 12.78 3.01 6.25
CA ALA A 26 13.92 2.15 6.50
C ALA A 26 13.97 0.95 5.53
N THR A 27 12.82 0.33 5.22
CA THR A 27 12.72 -0.75 4.22
C THR A 27 13.15 -0.27 2.84
N THR A 28 12.63 0.89 2.41
CA THR A 28 12.97 1.49 1.11
C THR A 28 14.46 1.81 1.03
N LEU A 29 15.03 2.41 2.08
CA LEU A 29 16.45 2.73 2.16
C LEU A 29 17.30 1.46 2.14
N SER A 30 16.92 0.42 2.89
CA SER A 30 17.64 -0.84 2.94
C SER A 30 17.69 -1.52 1.57
N ILE A 31 16.58 -1.51 0.82
CA ILE A 31 16.55 -2.07 -0.54
C ILE A 31 17.46 -1.27 -1.47
N ARG A 32 17.42 0.07 -1.41
CA ARG A 32 18.21 0.93 -2.29
C ARG A 32 19.71 0.96 -1.93
N ALA A 33 20.06 0.87 -0.65
CA ALA A 33 21.42 1.02 -0.15
C ALA A 33 22.21 -0.30 -0.11
N THR A 34 21.57 -1.44 -0.31
CA THR A 34 22.22 -2.76 -0.25
C THR A 34 22.24 -3.44 -1.62
N LYS A 35 22.85 -4.64 -1.67
CA LYS A 35 22.87 -5.52 -2.85
C LYS A 35 21.47 -5.94 -3.33
N LEU A 36 20.41 -5.67 -2.56
CA LEU A 36 19.03 -5.86 -3.01
C LEU A 36 18.63 -4.91 -4.15
N SER A 37 19.32 -3.77 -4.30
CA SER A 37 19.08 -2.83 -5.41
C SER A 37 19.36 -3.43 -6.79
N THR A 38 20.24 -4.43 -6.87
CA THR A 38 20.60 -5.14 -8.10
C THR A 38 19.99 -6.55 -8.18
N ALA A 39 19.30 -6.99 -7.13
CA ALA A 39 18.59 -8.26 -7.12
C ALA A 39 17.32 -8.18 -8.00
N SER A 40 16.89 -9.32 -8.55
CA SER A 40 15.64 -9.35 -9.32
C SER A 40 14.44 -8.99 -8.42
N PRO A 41 13.44 -8.23 -8.91
CA PRO A 41 12.31 -7.78 -8.11
C PRO A 41 11.55 -8.92 -7.41
N GLU A 42 11.48 -10.08 -8.05
CA GLU A 42 10.90 -11.31 -7.50
C GLU A 42 11.62 -11.80 -6.23
N LYS A 43 12.96 -11.70 -6.17
CA LYS A 43 13.75 -12.10 -5.00
C LYS A 43 13.56 -11.12 -3.86
N THR A 44 13.55 -9.82 -4.16
CA THR A 44 13.26 -8.77 -3.16
C THR A 44 11.86 -8.93 -2.58
N LEU A 45 10.86 -9.23 -3.41
CA LEU A 45 9.50 -9.52 -2.95
C LEU A 45 9.44 -10.79 -2.09
N ALA A 46 10.12 -11.87 -2.51
CA ALA A 46 10.17 -13.10 -1.73
C ALA A 46 10.78 -12.89 -0.34
N TYR A 47 11.84 -12.07 -0.23
CA TYR A 47 12.39 -11.70 1.07
C TYR A 47 11.42 -10.87 1.91
N GLN A 48 10.72 -9.89 1.33
CA GLN A 48 9.70 -9.13 2.05
C GLN A 48 8.58 -10.02 2.59
N LEU A 49 8.05 -10.93 1.75
CA LEU A 49 7.00 -11.87 2.14
C LEU A 49 7.49 -12.86 3.20
N GLY A 50 8.70 -13.39 3.05
CA GLY A 50 9.29 -14.32 4.02
C GLY A 50 9.52 -13.67 5.39
N VAL A 51 10.14 -12.48 5.42
CA VAL A 51 10.37 -11.74 6.67
C VAL A 51 9.05 -11.33 7.30
N SER A 52 8.09 -10.83 6.51
CA SER A 52 6.77 -10.46 7.02
C SER A 52 6.02 -11.67 7.58
N GLY A 53 6.07 -12.81 6.90
CA GLY A 53 5.44 -14.05 7.37
C GLY A 53 6.01 -14.52 8.71
N VAL A 54 7.33 -14.46 8.88
CA VAL A 54 7.98 -14.79 10.16
C VAL A 54 7.58 -13.80 11.25
N LEU A 55 7.67 -12.49 11.00
CA LEU A 55 7.33 -11.46 11.98
C LEU A 55 5.86 -11.50 12.39
N LEU A 56 4.95 -11.66 11.44
CA LEU A 56 3.52 -11.81 11.71
C LEU A 56 3.21 -13.11 12.46
N GLY A 57 3.88 -14.21 12.12
CA GLY A 57 3.76 -15.47 12.85
C GLY A 57 4.22 -15.34 14.31
N LEU A 58 5.37 -14.72 14.55
CA LEU A 58 5.86 -14.42 15.91
C LEU A 58 4.92 -13.46 16.65
N GLY A 59 4.37 -12.47 15.96
CA GLY A 59 3.36 -11.55 16.50
C GLY A 59 2.09 -12.26 16.96
N ALA A 60 1.56 -13.18 16.13
CA ALA A 60 0.40 -13.99 16.49
C ALA A 60 0.67 -14.87 17.72
N LEU A 61 1.85 -15.50 17.79
CA LEU A 61 2.27 -16.27 18.96
C LEU A 61 2.39 -15.41 20.22
N TRP A 62 2.92 -14.19 20.10
CA TRP A 62 3.05 -13.25 21.22
C TRP A 62 1.70 -12.74 21.72
N HIS A 63 0.75 -12.50 20.81
CA HIS A 63 -0.60 -12.08 21.17
C HIS A 63 -1.45 -13.22 21.75
N GLY A 64 -0.99 -14.47 21.61
CA GLY A 64 -1.73 -15.65 22.06
C GLY A 64 -2.90 -16.01 21.15
N ASP A 65 -2.88 -15.56 19.89
CA ASP A 65 -3.95 -15.82 18.93
C ASP A 65 -4.06 -17.32 18.68
N SER A 66 -5.22 -17.90 19.04
CA SER A 66 -5.51 -19.29 18.74
C SER A 66 -5.67 -19.48 17.23
N TRP A 67 -5.16 -20.59 16.70
CA TRP A 67 -5.35 -20.92 15.28
C TRP A 67 -6.85 -20.86 14.94
N PRO A 68 -7.23 -20.22 13.82
CA PRO A 68 -8.64 -20.11 13.46
C PRO A 68 -9.26 -21.50 13.36
N GLN A 69 -10.19 -21.80 14.27
CA GLN A 69 -10.85 -23.11 14.32
C GLN A 69 -11.78 -23.34 13.11
N GLN A 70 -12.19 -22.26 12.45
CA GLN A 70 -12.96 -22.29 11.21
C GLN A 70 -12.38 -21.28 10.23
N LEU A 71 -11.80 -21.77 9.15
CA LEU A 71 -11.45 -20.94 8.00
C LEU A 71 -12.74 -20.68 7.21
N SER A 72 -13.28 -19.47 7.31
CA SER A 72 -14.47 -19.11 6.55
C SER A 72 -14.17 -19.11 5.04
N ALA A 73 -15.13 -19.56 4.24
CA ALA A 73 -15.02 -19.51 2.79
C ALA A 73 -14.75 -18.07 2.30
N LEU A 74 -15.30 -17.07 3.00
CA LEU A 74 -15.05 -15.64 2.74
C LEU A 74 -13.60 -15.23 3.01
N ALA A 75 -12.99 -15.69 4.10
CA ALA A 75 -11.59 -15.37 4.40
C ALA A 75 -10.65 -15.97 3.36
N ILE A 76 -10.86 -17.23 2.98
CA ILE A 76 -10.07 -17.91 1.94
C ILE A 76 -10.28 -17.22 0.59
N SER A 77 -11.53 -16.93 0.20
CA SER A 77 -11.81 -16.28 -1.08
C SER A 77 -11.25 -14.86 -1.15
N SER A 78 -11.29 -14.12 -0.04
CA SER A 78 -10.69 -12.78 0.06
C SER A 78 -9.17 -12.84 -0.07
N LEU A 79 -8.51 -13.80 0.61
CA LEU A 79 -7.07 -13.99 0.50
C LEU A 79 -6.65 -14.42 -0.90
N ALA A 80 -7.43 -15.31 -1.53
CA ALA A 80 -7.21 -15.74 -2.91
C ALA A 80 -7.38 -14.58 -3.90
N PHE A 81 -8.44 -13.79 -3.75
CA PHE A 81 -8.68 -12.59 -4.55
C PHE A 81 -7.52 -11.60 -4.40
N GLN A 82 -7.11 -11.30 -3.16
CA GLN A 82 -5.99 -10.40 -2.89
C GLN A 82 -4.69 -10.90 -3.52
N THR A 83 -4.39 -12.19 -3.43
CA THR A 83 -3.11 -12.74 -3.91
C THR A 83 -3.09 -12.89 -5.43
N ILE A 84 -4.14 -13.48 -6.02
CA ILE A 84 -4.18 -13.85 -7.43
C ILE A 84 -4.66 -12.67 -8.29
N VAL A 85 -5.71 -11.97 -7.87
CA VAL A 85 -6.27 -10.89 -8.68
C VAL A 85 -5.52 -9.60 -8.42
N VAL A 86 -5.37 -9.21 -7.15
CA VAL A 86 -4.76 -7.91 -6.85
C VAL A 86 -3.24 -7.96 -7.03
N VAL A 87 -2.53 -8.80 -6.29
CA VAL A 87 -1.05 -8.82 -6.32
C VAL A 87 -0.51 -9.35 -7.64
N PHE A 88 -0.88 -10.56 -8.05
CA PHE A 88 -0.31 -11.18 -9.24
C PHE A 88 -0.65 -10.42 -10.54
N ALA A 89 -1.90 -10.00 -10.75
CA ALA A 89 -2.24 -9.21 -11.93
C ALA A 89 -1.55 -7.84 -11.94
N SER A 90 -1.41 -7.18 -10.77
CA SER A 90 -0.67 -5.91 -10.68
C SER A 90 0.79 -6.08 -11.06
N TYR A 91 1.45 -7.16 -10.61
CA TYR A 91 2.83 -7.45 -10.98
C TYR A 91 2.98 -7.75 -12.47
N LEU A 92 2.08 -8.55 -13.04
CA LEU A 92 2.09 -8.86 -14.47
C LEU A 92 1.87 -7.60 -15.31
N LEU A 93 0.89 -6.78 -14.93
CA LEU A 93 0.63 -5.50 -15.58
C LEU A 93 1.84 -4.58 -15.46
N TRP A 94 2.45 -4.47 -14.28
CA TRP A 94 3.64 -3.67 -14.04
C TRP A 94 4.82 -4.11 -14.93
N PHE A 95 5.11 -5.41 -15.01
CA PHE A 95 6.15 -5.93 -15.90
C PHE A 95 5.85 -5.66 -17.38
N TRP A 96 4.60 -5.84 -17.80
CA TRP A 96 4.18 -5.50 -19.15
C TRP A 96 4.38 -4.00 -19.44
N LEU A 97 4.01 -3.15 -18.49
CA LEU A 97 4.18 -1.70 -18.52
C LEU A 97 5.65 -1.31 -18.66
N MET A 98 6.53 -1.86 -17.82
CA MET A 98 7.98 -1.62 -17.86
C MET A 98 8.61 -2.03 -19.18
N ARG A 99 8.08 -3.09 -19.81
CA ARG A 99 8.60 -3.58 -21.10
C ARG A 99 8.16 -2.71 -22.29
N HIS A 100 6.98 -2.09 -22.23
CA HIS A 100 6.39 -1.38 -23.38
C HIS A 100 6.45 0.15 -23.27
N TYR A 101 6.59 0.71 -22.06
CA TYR A 101 6.56 2.16 -21.83
C TYR A 101 7.85 2.68 -21.22
N PRO A 102 8.34 3.86 -21.66
CA PRO A 102 9.50 4.52 -21.03
C PRO A 102 9.20 4.96 -19.59
N ALA A 103 10.23 4.99 -18.74
CA ALA A 103 10.14 5.31 -17.31
C ALA A 103 9.31 6.56 -16.99
N THR A 104 9.42 7.62 -17.80
CA THR A 104 8.64 8.85 -17.61
C THR A 104 7.13 8.66 -17.73
N ARG A 105 6.65 7.78 -18.62
CA ARG A 105 5.21 7.47 -18.75
C ARG A 105 4.72 6.60 -17.60
N LEU A 106 5.59 5.72 -17.08
CA LEU A 106 5.30 4.91 -15.90
C LEU A 106 5.15 5.76 -14.64
N SER A 107 6.04 6.76 -14.47
CA SER A 107 5.91 7.73 -13.38
C SER A 107 4.62 8.52 -13.46
N ALA A 108 4.15 8.91 -14.66
CA ALA A 108 2.86 9.58 -14.82
C ALA A 108 1.67 8.69 -14.40
N PHE A 109 1.75 7.37 -14.60
CA PHE A 109 0.72 6.42 -14.15
C PHE A 109 0.59 6.37 -12.63
N THR A 110 1.71 6.43 -11.90
CA THR A 110 1.66 6.50 -10.42
C THR A 110 1.01 7.79 -9.91
N LEU A 111 0.92 8.82 -10.75
CA LEU A 111 0.22 10.06 -10.41
C LEU A 111 -1.31 9.92 -10.44
N LEU A 112 -1.82 8.93 -11.18
CA LEU A 112 -3.25 8.67 -11.29
C LEU A 112 -3.80 7.83 -10.14
N THR A 113 -2.94 7.13 -9.38
CA THR A 113 -3.34 6.32 -8.22
C THR A 113 -4.30 7.02 -7.25
N PRO A 114 -4.03 8.25 -6.76
CA PRO A 114 -4.96 8.95 -5.88
C PRO A 114 -6.31 9.28 -6.55
N VAL A 115 -6.31 9.54 -7.86
CA VAL A 115 -7.55 9.79 -8.63
C VAL A 115 -8.40 8.53 -8.72
N PHE A 116 -7.78 7.40 -9.09
CA PHE A 116 -8.47 6.11 -9.11
C PHE A 116 -8.94 5.69 -7.71
N GLY A 117 -8.15 5.96 -6.67
CA GLY A 117 -8.54 5.72 -5.28
C GLY A 117 -9.81 6.48 -4.90
N LEU A 118 -9.89 7.78 -5.19
CA LEU A 118 -11.10 8.57 -4.99
C LEU A 118 -12.28 8.01 -5.80
N LEU A 119 -12.08 7.76 -7.10
CA LEU A 119 -13.14 7.27 -7.98
C LEU A 119 -13.71 5.94 -7.49
N MET A 120 -12.85 5.00 -7.08
CA MET A 120 -13.28 3.73 -6.53
C MET A 120 -13.93 3.88 -5.15
N GLY A 121 -13.48 4.80 -4.30
CA GLY A 121 -14.15 5.12 -3.04
C GLY A 121 -15.57 5.64 -3.25
N VAL A 122 -15.76 6.52 -4.22
CA VAL A 122 -17.09 7.05 -4.57
C VAL A 122 -17.98 5.98 -5.22
N LEU A 123 -17.45 5.22 -6.18
CA LEU A 123 -18.22 4.27 -7.00
C LEU A 123 -18.50 2.94 -6.28
N LEU A 124 -17.51 2.39 -5.57
CA LEU A 124 -17.61 1.07 -4.93
C LEU A 124 -18.03 1.16 -3.46
N LEU A 125 -17.50 2.14 -2.71
CA LEU A 125 -17.81 2.30 -1.28
C LEU A 125 -18.95 3.29 -1.03
N GLY A 126 -19.42 4.00 -2.06
CA GLY A 126 -20.50 4.99 -1.95
C GLY A 126 -20.11 6.23 -1.14
N GLU A 127 -18.81 6.55 -1.07
CA GLU A 127 -18.34 7.70 -0.30
C GLU A 127 -18.87 9.02 -0.91
N PRO A 128 -19.47 9.92 -0.11
CA PRO A 128 -19.95 11.19 -0.63
C PRO A 128 -18.78 12.06 -1.07
N VAL A 129 -18.91 12.64 -2.25
CA VAL A 129 -17.94 13.59 -2.79
C VAL A 129 -18.00 14.87 -1.95
N THR A 130 -17.04 15.04 -1.04
CA THR A 130 -16.92 16.26 -0.24
C THR A 130 -15.97 17.26 -0.88
N ALA A 131 -16.20 18.55 -0.67
CA ALA A 131 -15.29 19.61 -1.11
C ALA A 131 -13.87 19.41 -0.55
N ARG A 132 -13.73 18.84 0.65
CA ARG A 132 -12.45 18.54 1.28
C ARG A 132 -11.66 17.46 0.53
N LEU A 133 -12.32 16.40 0.04
CA LEU A 133 -11.68 15.39 -0.80
C LEU A 133 -11.23 15.98 -2.14
N LEU A 134 -12.06 16.80 -2.78
CA LEU A 134 -11.71 17.46 -4.04
C LEU A 134 -10.52 18.41 -3.87
N LEU A 135 -10.49 19.19 -2.78
CA LEU A 135 -9.36 20.05 -2.44
C LEU A 135 -8.08 19.24 -2.15
N ALA A 136 -8.18 18.12 -1.43
CA ALA A 136 -7.05 17.22 -1.19
C ALA A 136 -6.52 16.63 -2.51
N LEU A 137 -7.41 16.21 -3.42
CA LEU A 137 -7.03 15.71 -4.74
C LEU A 137 -6.34 16.79 -5.58
N GLY A 138 -6.87 18.01 -5.56
CA GLY A 138 -6.27 19.18 -6.20
C GLY A 138 -4.87 19.48 -5.65
N GLY A 139 -4.70 19.43 -4.33
CA GLY A 139 -3.40 19.59 -3.67
C GLY A 139 -2.39 18.52 -4.07
N VAL A 140 -2.82 17.25 -4.14
CA VAL A 140 -1.98 16.15 -4.63
C VAL A 140 -1.59 16.37 -6.09
N ALA A 141 -2.54 16.73 -6.97
CA ALA A 141 -2.26 17.01 -8.37
C ALA A 141 -1.27 18.18 -8.53
N VAL A 142 -1.44 19.27 -7.78
CA VAL A 142 -0.50 20.41 -7.78
C VAL A 142 0.89 19.97 -7.32
N GLY A 143 1.00 19.28 -6.18
CA GLY A 143 2.28 18.78 -5.66
C GLY A 143 3.00 17.87 -6.66
N MET A 144 2.26 16.99 -7.32
CA MET A 144 2.78 16.12 -8.38
C MET A 144 3.31 16.90 -9.58
N THR A 145 2.59 17.91 -10.05
CA THR A 145 3.06 18.75 -11.17
C THR A 145 4.31 19.55 -10.81
N LEU A 146 4.42 20.01 -9.56
CA LEU A 146 5.59 20.74 -9.07
C LEU A 146 6.83 19.84 -8.99
N VAL A 147 6.69 18.61 -8.48
CA VAL A 147 7.80 17.65 -8.39
C VAL A 147 8.25 17.15 -9.77
N ASN A 148 7.32 17.01 -10.72
CA ASN A 148 7.62 16.53 -12.08
C ASN A 148 8.07 17.63 -13.05
N ARG A 149 8.04 18.90 -12.64
CA ARG A 149 8.69 19.98 -13.41
C ARG A 149 10.19 19.81 -13.29
N LYS A 150 10.82 19.40 -14.40
CA LYS A 150 12.27 19.38 -14.55
C LYS A 150 12.85 20.73 -14.10
N SER A 151 13.75 20.70 -13.12
CA SER A 151 14.79 21.73 -13.01
C SER A 151 15.84 21.50 -14.09
#